data_AF-A0AAV1KDZ9-F1
#
_entry.id   AF-A0AAV1KDZ9-F1
#
_cell.length_a   1.000
_cell.length_b   1.000
_cell.length_c   1.000
_cell.angle_alpha   90.00
_cell.angle_beta   90.00
_cell.angle_gamma   90.00
#
_symmetry.space_group_name_H-M   'P 1'
#
loop_
_entity.id
_entity.type
_entity.pdbx_description
1 polymer ?
#
loop_
_entity_poly.entity_id
_entity_poly.type
_entity_poly.pdbx_seq_one_letter_code
_entity_poly.pdbx_strand_id
1 'polypeptide(L)'
;MDLCVKPLRRHTELCLLWWLQDQTRYSKFESAAGNISLDTAGKSVQECWKTIQTAITKTAKQVLGVAKGGRKIDKETTRWDATVQGSLREKKALFKTWQVTKSPEDRASYKTAKRAAKKAVARARRDHLQPLYAKLDTPEGHKLIYKLARSRAKAAQDITRCCSVNGPNGELLYDDRAVKER
;
A
#
# COMPACT_ATOMS: atom_id res chain seq x y z
N MET A 1 -16.69 -0.20 -20.34
CA MET A 1 -16.69 -0.08 -18.87
C MET A 1 -15.24 -0.07 -18.37
N ASP A 2 -14.57 1.08 -18.45
CA ASP A 2 -13.21 1.28 -17.94
C ASP A 2 -13.25 1.37 -16.41
N LEU A 3 -13.20 0.22 -15.72
CA LEU A 3 -12.94 0.18 -14.28
C LEU A 3 -11.45 0.44 -14.01
N CYS A 4 -10.93 1.56 -14.50
CA CYS A 4 -9.70 2.13 -13.97
C CYS A 4 -10.11 2.89 -12.70
N VAL A 5 -10.37 2.15 -11.62
CA VAL A 5 -10.48 2.72 -10.27
C VAL A 5 -9.15 3.40 -10.01
N LYS A 6 -9.11 4.72 -10.22
CA LYS A 6 -7.97 5.53 -9.78
C LYS A 6 -7.88 5.28 -8.27
N PRO A 7 -6.73 4.83 -7.74
CA PRO A 7 -6.61 4.67 -6.30
C PRO A 7 -7.00 6.00 -5.68
N LEU A 8 -7.88 5.96 -4.67
CA LEU A 8 -8.21 7.15 -3.88
C LEU A 8 -6.89 7.86 -3.57
N ARG A 9 -6.80 9.15 -3.86
CA ARG A 9 -5.70 9.97 -3.37
C ARG A 9 -5.81 9.94 -1.85
N ARG A 10 -5.16 8.97 -1.21
CA ARG A 10 -4.88 9.04 0.21
C ARG A 10 -4.00 10.25 0.37
N HIS A 11 -4.46 11.21 1.16
CA HIS A 11 -3.63 12.29 1.65
C HIS A 11 -2.29 11.66 2.07
N THR A 12 -1.18 12.16 1.52
CA THR A 12 0.15 11.66 1.89
C THR A 12 0.43 12.14 3.29
N GLU A 13 -0.15 11.44 4.26
CA GLU A 13 0.29 11.58 5.63
C GLU A 13 1.75 11.19 5.68
N LEU A 14 2.52 12.05 6.32
CA LEU A 14 3.93 11.87 6.57
C LEU A 14 4.09 10.61 7.44
N CYS A 15 4.38 9.47 6.79
CA CYS A 15 4.58 8.21 7.48
C CYS A 15 5.95 8.24 8.17
N LEU A 16 5.95 7.87 9.45
CA LEU A 16 7.16 7.46 10.16
C LEU A 16 7.80 6.29 9.39
N LEU A 17 9.13 6.25 9.33
CA LEU A 17 9.92 5.23 8.62
C LEU A 17 9.86 3.85 9.32
N TRP A 18 8.67 3.30 9.51
CA TRP A 18 8.46 2.01 10.18
C TRP A 18 9.17 0.85 9.48
N TRP A 19 9.38 0.93 8.16
CA TRP A 19 10.07 -0.11 7.39
C TRP A 19 11.60 0.01 7.39
N LEU A 20 12.18 0.97 8.12
CA LEU A 20 13.64 1.14 8.28
C LEU A 20 14.05 0.86 9.73
N GLN A 21 13.47 -0.22 10.27
CA GLN A 21 13.62 -0.64 11.66
C GLN A 21 14.95 -1.36 11.84
N ASP A 22 15.95 -0.60 12.27
CA ASP A 22 17.15 -1.13 12.91
C ASP A 22 16.87 -1.19 14.42
N GLN A 23 17.25 -2.30 15.08
CA GLN A 23 17.03 -2.55 16.51
C GLN A 23 17.58 -1.39 17.37
N THR A 24 18.65 -0.75 16.90
CA THR A 24 19.28 0.41 17.55
C THR A 24 18.39 1.66 17.57
N ARG A 25 17.56 1.87 16.55
CA ARG A 25 16.66 3.03 16.44
C ARG A 25 15.41 2.86 17.29
N TYR A 26 14.92 1.62 17.39
CA TYR A 26 13.81 1.26 18.25
C TYR A 26 14.17 1.48 19.73
N SER A 27 15.33 0.99 20.16
CA SER A 27 15.82 1.20 21.54
C SER A 27 15.97 2.69 21.88
N LYS A 28 16.51 3.50 20.95
CA LYS A 28 16.59 4.96 21.12
C LYS A 28 15.22 5.63 21.23
N PHE A 29 14.23 5.14 20.50
CA PHE A 29 12.87 5.63 20.59
C PHE A 29 12.21 5.25 21.91
N GLU A 30 12.36 4.02 22.39
CA GLU A 30 11.84 3.61 23.70
C GLU A 30 12.43 4.44 24.83
N SER A 31 13.75 4.66 24.84
CA SER A 31 14.38 5.54 25.82
C SER A 31 13.89 6.99 25.71
N ALA A 32 13.71 7.51 24.49
CA ALA A 32 13.19 8.87 24.28
C ALA A 32 11.71 9.00 24.63
N ALA A 33 10.91 7.94 24.45
CA ALA A 33 9.49 7.90 24.78
C ALA A 33 9.27 7.76 26.30
N GLY A 34 10.12 6.99 26.98
CA GLY A 34 10.09 6.87 28.44
C GLY A 34 10.45 8.17 29.19
N ASN A 35 11.20 9.07 28.55
CA ASN A 35 11.59 10.36 29.10
C ASN A 35 10.58 11.49 28.82
N ILE A 36 9.44 11.20 28.19
CA ILE A 36 8.42 12.22 27.91
C ILE A 36 7.68 12.54 29.22
N SER A 37 7.99 13.71 29.79
CA SER A 37 7.20 14.27 30.89
C SER A 37 5.93 14.92 30.36
N LEU A 38 4.77 14.48 30.86
CA LEU A 38 3.46 14.94 30.42
C LEU A 38 2.70 15.54 31.60
N ASP A 39 2.50 16.85 31.55
CA ASP A 39 1.64 17.53 32.51
C ASP A 39 0.16 17.23 32.20
N THR A 40 -0.39 16.34 32.99
CA THR A 40 -1.74 15.78 32.84
C THR A 40 -2.69 16.31 33.92
N ALA A 41 -2.21 17.20 34.80
CA ALA A 41 -3.00 17.72 35.91
C ALA A 41 -4.14 18.63 35.42
N GLY A 42 -5.37 18.34 35.84
CA GLY A 42 -6.55 19.18 35.59
C GLY A 42 -7.18 19.11 34.19
N LYS A 43 -6.70 18.22 33.31
CA LYS A 43 -7.20 18.08 31.93
C LYS A 43 -8.19 16.92 31.79
N SER A 44 -9.09 17.01 30.82
CA SER A 44 -10.02 15.92 30.49
C SER A 44 -9.27 14.72 29.87
N VAL A 45 -9.83 13.51 30.00
CA VAL A 45 -9.23 12.27 29.47
C VAL A 45 -8.87 12.38 27.98
N GLN A 46 -9.72 13.02 27.18
CA GLN A 46 -9.51 13.23 25.76
C GLN A 46 -8.33 14.18 25.48
N GLU A 47 -8.14 15.21 26.30
CA GLU A 47 -7.02 16.15 26.18
C GLU A 47 -5.71 15.51 26.64
N CYS A 48 -5.76 14.72 27.71
CA CYS A 48 -4.64 13.90 28.16
C CYS A 48 -4.17 12.96 27.05
N TRP A 49 -5.10 12.24 26.42
CA TRP A 49 -4.81 11.34 25.31
C TRP A 49 -4.22 12.06 24.09
N LYS A 50 -4.77 13.21 23.71
CA LYS A 50 -4.19 14.04 22.63
C LYS A 50 -2.79 14.51 22.95
N THR A 51 -2.53 14.88 24.21
CA THR A 51 -1.21 15.33 24.67
C THR A 51 -0.19 14.21 24.60
N ILE A 52 -0.55 13.01 25.07
CA ILE A 52 0.26 11.79 24.95
C ILE A 52 0.52 11.47 23.47
N GLN A 53 -0.53 11.42 22.65
CA GLN A 53 -0.45 11.08 21.23
C GLN A 53 0.47 12.06 20.47
N THR A 54 0.32 13.36 20.72
CA THR A 54 1.14 14.39 20.04
C THR A 54 2.59 14.34 20.49
N ALA A 55 2.86 14.10 21.78
CA ALA A 55 4.21 13.94 22.30
C ALA A 55 4.91 12.70 21.70
N ILE A 56 4.25 11.53 21.73
CA ILE A 56 4.77 10.29 21.14
C ILE A 56 5.02 10.48 19.64
N THR A 57 4.07 11.08 18.93
CA THR A 57 4.20 11.34 17.48
C THR A 57 5.36 12.28 17.19
N LYS A 58 5.58 13.31 18.02
CA LYS A 58 6.69 14.26 17.87
C LYS A 58 8.04 13.58 18.09
N THR A 59 8.18 12.82 19.17
CA THR A 59 9.40 12.06 19.49
C THR A 59 9.68 11.03 18.39
N ALA A 60 8.66 10.33 17.91
CA ALA A 60 8.80 9.39 16.80
C ALA A 60 9.29 10.08 15.53
N LYS A 61 8.75 11.27 15.18
CA LYS A 61 9.20 12.04 14.02
C LYS A 61 10.65 12.50 14.14
N GLN A 62 11.10 12.82 15.35
CA GLN A 62 12.48 13.25 15.62
C GLN A 62 13.48 12.09 15.55
N VAL A 63 13.15 10.95 16.16
CA VAL A 63 14.06 9.79 16.26
C VAL A 63 14.04 8.95 14.97
N LEU A 64 12.85 8.66 14.44
CA LEU A 64 12.68 7.77 13.29
C LEU A 64 12.70 8.53 11.96
N GLY A 65 12.60 9.85 11.99
CA GLY A 65 12.49 10.69 10.81
C GLY A 65 11.12 10.57 10.13
N VAL A 66 10.94 11.43 9.13
CA VAL A 66 9.71 11.50 8.34
C VAL A 66 10.03 11.19 6.89
N ALA A 67 9.36 10.19 6.33
CA ALA A 67 9.45 9.93 4.90
C ALA A 67 8.18 10.39 4.19
N LYS A 68 8.38 10.98 3.03
CA LYS A 68 7.32 11.11 2.05
C LYS A 68 7.02 9.69 1.58
N GLY A 69 5.90 9.12 2.03
CA GLY A 69 5.50 7.76 1.71
C GLY A 69 5.72 7.51 0.22
N GLY A 70 6.72 6.69 -0.09
CA GLY A 70 6.99 6.30 -1.46
C GLY A 70 5.74 5.62 -1.98
N ARG A 71 5.38 5.86 -3.25
CA ARG A 71 4.41 4.99 -3.90
C ARG A 71 5.01 3.59 -3.85
N LYS A 72 4.48 2.73 -2.98
CA LYS A 72 4.67 1.29 -3.07
C LYS A 72 3.93 0.88 -4.34
N ILE A 73 4.59 1.11 -5.48
CA ILE A 73 4.20 0.50 -6.74
C ILE A 73 4.52 -0.95 -6.49
N ASP A 74 3.49 -1.72 -6.17
CA ASP A 74 3.62 -3.16 -6.12
C ASP A 74 4.21 -3.57 -7.46
N LYS A 75 5.46 -4.04 -7.42
CA LYS A 75 6.24 -4.32 -8.62
C LYS A 75 5.72 -5.64 -9.18
N GLU A 76 4.52 -5.65 -9.75
CA GLU A 76 4.02 -6.71 -10.62
C GLU A 76 4.76 -6.70 -11.97
N THR A 77 6.09 -6.52 -11.95
CA THR A 77 6.92 -6.44 -13.16
C THR A 77 7.12 -7.84 -13.75
N THR A 78 7.02 -8.89 -12.94
CA THR A 78 7.15 -10.30 -13.33
C THR A 78 5.91 -10.88 -14.00
N ARG A 79 4.77 -10.16 -14.07
CA ARG A 79 3.53 -10.65 -14.69
C ARG A 79 3.40 -10.38 -16.19
N TRP A 80 4.40 -9.76 -16.82
CA TRP A 80 4.33 -9.39 -18.25
C TRP A 80 5.20 -10.31 -19.10
N ASP A 81 4.60 -10.86 -20.16
CA ASP A 81 5.26 -11.70 -21.16
C ASP A 81 6.43 -10.98 -21.85
N ALA A 82 7.39 -11.74 -22.38
CA ALA A 82 8.56 -11.22 -23.09
C ALA A 82 8.18 -10.20 -24.19
N THR A 83 7.08 -10.46 -24.90
CA THR A 83 6.52 -9.58 -25.94
C THR A 83 6.08 -8.22 -25.38
N VAL A 84 5.40 -8.22 -24.24
CA VAL A 84 4.98 -6.98 -23.56
C VAL A 84 6.19 -6.21 -23.06
N GLN A 85 7.16 -6.92 -22.47
CA GLN A 85 8.40 -6.31 -22.00
C GLN A 85 9.20 -5.68 -23.15
N GLY A 86 9.31 -6.37 -24.30
CA GLY A 86 9.97 -5.85 -25.51
C GLY A 86 9.34 -4.53 -25.96
N SER A 87 8.01 -4.51 -26.13
CA SER A 87 7.28 -3.30 -26.55
C SER A 87 7.42 -2.15 -25.55
N LEU A 88 7.52 -2.44 -24.24
CA LEU A 88 7.73 -1.42 -23.20
C LEU A 88 9.16 -0.90 -23.21
N ARG A 89 10.16 -1.75 -23.46
CA ARG A 89 11.57 -1.35 -23.60
C ARG A 89 11.75 -0.45 -24.81
N GLU A 90 11.19 -0.83 -25.96
CA GLU A 90 11.23 -0.04 -27.19
C GLU A 90 10.57 1.34 -27.01
N LYS A 91 9.34 1.37 -26.46
CA LYS A 91 8.67 2.63 -26.09
C LYS A 91 9.56 3.50 -25.18
N LYS A 92 10.22 2.88 -24.19
CA LYS A 92 11.08 3.60 -23.23
C LYS A 92 12.34 4.14 -23.91
N ALA A 93 12.94 3.38 -24.82
CA ALA A 93 14.10 3.82 -25.61
C ALA A 93 13.73 5.04 -26.46
N LEU A 94 12.67 4.95 -27.26
CA LEU A 94 12.22 6.07 -28.11
C LEU A 94 11.78 7.30 -27.31
N PHE A 95 11.21 7.10 -26.12
CA PHE A 95 10.92 8.21 -25.21
C PHE A 95 12.19 8.92 -24.75
N LYS A 96 13.26 8.18 -24.45
CA LYS A 96 14.55 8.78 -24.08
C LYS A 96 15.17 9.55 -25.26
N THR A 97 15.14 8.99 -26.47
CA THR A 97 15.61 9.66 -27.68
C THR A 97 14.85 10.97 -27.88
N TRP A 98 13.52 10.93 -27.89
CA TRP A 98 12.69 12.14 -28.01
C TRP A 98 12.92 13.15 -26.89
N GLN A 99 13.22 12.71 -25.66
CA GLN A 99 13.52 13.62 -24.56
C GLN A 99 14.78 14.44 -24.80
N VAL A 100 15.77 13.88 -25.49
CA VAL A 100 17.02 14.55 -25.84
C VAL A 100 16.85 15.42 -27.09
N THR A 101 16.31 14.86 -28.17
CA THR A 101 16.25 15.54 -29.47
C THR A 101 15.10 16.55 -29.58
N LYS A 102 13.99 16.33 -28.87
CA LYS A 102 12.72 17.09 -28.99
C LYS A 102 12.15 17.18 -30.41
N SER A 103 12.66 16.38 -31.35
CA SER A 103 12.23 16.40 -32.76
C SER A 103 10.77 15.93 -32.92
N PRO A 104 10.01 16.50 -33.87
CA PRO A 104 8.68 16.02 -34.23
C PRO A 104 8.68 14.57 -34.76
N GLU A 105 9.74 14.15 -35.43
CA GLU A 105 9.90 12.79 -35.99
C GLU A 105 10.04 11.76 -34.86
N ASP A 106 10.95 12.01 -33.92
CA ASP A 106 11.13 11.17 -32.72
C ASP A 106 9.86 11.12 -31.86
N ARG A 107 9.11 12.23 -31.83
CA ARG A 107 7.80 12.27 -31.16
C ARG A 107 6.80 11.35 -31.85
N ALA A 108 6.79 11.30 -33.18
CA ALA A 108 5.91 10.42 -33.95
C ALA A 108 6.28 8.94 -33.71
N SER A 109 7.56 8.60 -33.79
CA SER A 109 8.09 7.26 -33.51
C SER A 109 7.73 6.80 -32.09
N TYR A 110 7.93 7.65 -31.08
CA TYR A 110 7.50 7.38 -29.71
C TYR A 110 5.98 7.16 -29.60
N LYS A 111 5.14 7.96 -30.27
CA LYS A 111 3.68 7.80 -30.24
C LYS A 111 3.25 6.45 -30.81
N THR A 112 3.88 6.00 -31.90
CA THR A 112 3.61 4.70 -32.52
C THR A 112 3.99 3.56 -31.56
N ALA A 113 5.20 3.56 -31.02
CA ALA A 113 5.63 2.55 -30.04
C ALA A 113 4.80 2.58 -28.75
N LYS A 114 4.35 3.76 -28.30
CA LYS A 114 3.43 3.90 -27.16
C LYS A 114 2.09 3.22 -27.43
N ARG A 115 1.53 3.36 -28.65
CA ARG A 115 0.29 2.68 -29.05
C ARG A 115 0.49 1.17 -29.13
N ALA A 116 1.60 0.72 -29.72
CA ALA A 116 1.95 -0.70 -29.79
C ALA A 116 2.08 -1.33 -28.40
N ALA A 117 2.82 -0.70 -27.49
CA ALA A 117 2.94 -1.15 -26.11
C ALA A 117 1.60 -1.19 -25.38
N LYS A 118 0.73 -0.18 -25.56
CA LYS A 118 -0.62 -0.19 -24.99
C LYS A 118 -1.45 -1.38 -25.51
N LYS A 119 -1.35 -1.68 -26.81
CA LYS A 119 -2.04 -2.82 -27.43
C LYS A 119 -1.51 -4.16 -26.90
N ALA A 120 -0.20 -4.30 -26.78
CA ALA A 120 0.42 -5.51 -26.22
C ALA A 120 -0.02 -5.75 -24.77
N VAL A 121 0.02 -4.73 -23.92
CA VAL A 121 -0.46 -4.81 -22.53
C VAL A 121 -1.95 -5.16 -22.47
N ALA A 122 -2.78 -4.56 -23.34
CA ALA A 122 -4.22 -4.85 -23.38
C ALA A 122 -4.50 -6.31 -23.77
N ARG A 123 -3.78 -6.85 -24.76
CA ARG A 123 -3.89 -8.27 -25.16
C ARG A 123 -3.48 -9.19 -24.02
N ALA A 124 -2.30 -9.00 -23.44
CA ALA A 124 -1.83 -9.85 -22.34
C ALA A 124 -2.77 -9.80 -21.13
N ARG A 125 -3.33 -8.62 -20.78
CA ARG A 125 -4.34 -8.50 -19.72
C ARG A 125 -5.61 -9.28 -20.04
N ARG A 126 -6.10 -9.17 -21.27
CA ARG A 126 -7.29 -9.90 -21.72
C ARG A 126 -7.05 -11.40 -21.64
N ASP A 127 -5.93 -11.87 -22.17
CA ASP A 127 -5.61 -13.30 -22.25
C ASP A 127 -5.39 -13.89 -20.85
N HIS A 128 -4.76 -13.13 -19.93
CA HIS A 128 -4.63 -13.52 -18.53
C HIS A 128 -5.98 -13.57 -17.78
N LEU A 129 -6.90 -12.64 -18.05
CA LEU A 129 -8.20 -12.57 -17.38
C LEU A 129 -9.25 -13.48 -18.03
N GLN A 130 -9.07 -13.92 -19.28
CA GLN A 130 -10.03 -14.73 -20.01
C GLN A 130 -10.44 -16.01 -19.26
N PRO A 131 -9.52 -16.80 -18.65
CA PRO A 131 -9.90 -17.97 -17.87
C PRO A 131 -10.75 -17.64 -16.64
N LEU A 132 -10.52 -16.47 -16.01
CA LEU A 132 -11.35 -16.01 -14.90
C LEU A 132 -12.75 -15.66 -15.39
N TYR A 133 -12.87 -14.93 -16.51
CA TYR A 133 -14.17 -14.59 -17.09
C TYR A 133 -14.96 -15.83 -17.53
N ALA A 134 -14.31 -16.82 -18.16
CA ALA A 134 -14.94 -18.09 -18.52
C ALA A 134 -15.49 -18.84 -17.30
N LYS A 135 -14.79 -18.79 -16.16
CA LYS A 135 -15.28 -19.37 -14.89
C LYS A 135 -16.43 -18.58 -14.29
N LEU A 136 -16.50 -17.27 -14.51
CA LEU A 136 -17.58 -16.42 -13.99
C LEU A 136 -18.88 -16.56 -14.77
N ASP A 137 -18.81 -16.97 -16.04
CA ASP A 137 -19.96 -17.16 -16.93
C ASP A 137 -20.77 -18.44 -16.62
N THR A 138 -20.36 -19.20 -15.60
CA THR A 138 -21.08 -20.38 -15.11
C THR A 138 -21.95 -20.03 -13.89
N PRO A 139 -23.10 -20.71 -13.69
CA PRO A 139 -23.96 -20.48 -12.53
C PRO A 139 -23.24 -20.69 -11.18
N GLU A 140 -22.30 -21.63 -11.14
CA GLU A 140 -21.45 -21.91 -9.98
C GLU A 140 -20.38 -20.82 -9.76
N GLY A 141 -19.93 -20.20 -10.86
CA GLY A 141 -18.96 -19.12 -10.94
C GLY A 141 -19.40 -17.80 -10.33
N HIS A 142 -20.70 -17.49 -10.32
CA HIS A 142 -21.22 -16.25 -9.74
C HIS A 142 -20.81 -16.06 -8.27
N LYS A 143 -20.71 -17.16 -7.50
CA LYS A 143 -20.24 -17.13 -6.09
C LYS A 143 -18.77 -16.70 -5.97
N LEU A 144 -17.96 -16.86 -7.02
CA LEU A 144 -16.54 -16.48 -7.02
C LEU A 144 -16.34 -14.97 -6.96
N ILE A 145 -17.26 -14.17 -7.51
CA ILE A 145 -17.21 -12.69 -7.45
C ILE A 145 -17.25 -12.25 -5.99
N TYR A 146 -18.19 -12.78 -5.21
CA TYR A 146 -18.33 -12.48 -3.80
C TYR A 146 -17.11 -12.94 -2.99
N LYS A 147 -16.52 -14.09 -3.32
CA LYS A 147 -15.27 -14.57 -2.70
C LYS A 147 -14.09 -13.63 -3.00
N LEU A 148 -13.92 -13.20 -4.26
CA LEU A 148 -12.90 -12.24 -4.69
C LEU A 148 -13.08 -10.89 -4.01
N ALA A 149 -14.31 -10.39 -3.93
CA ALA A 149 -14.63 -9.15 -3.22
C ALA A 149 -14.27 -9.24 -1.73
N ARG A 150 -14.65 -10.34 -1.06
CA ARG A 150 -14.32 -10.57 0.36
C ARG A 150 -12.82 -10.69 0.60
N SER A 151 -12.09 -11.37 -0.28
CA SER A 151 -10.62 -11.47 -0.23
C SER A 151 -9.94 -10.11 -0.36
N ARG A 152 -10.39 -9.28 -1.32
CA ARG A 152 -9.88 -7.90 -1.51
C ARG A 152 -10.19 -7.02 -0.30
N ALA A 153 -11.40 -7.11 0.25
CA ALA A 153 -11.79 -6.37 1.45
C ALA A 153 -10.89 -6.76 2.64
N LYS A 154 -10.64 -8.07 2.83
CA LYS A 154 -9.72 -8.55 3.87
C LYS A 154 -8.27 -8.09 3.64
N ALA A 155 -7.78 -8.13 2.40
CA ALA A 155 -6.42 -7.66 2.08
C ALA A 155 -6.25 -6.13 2.24
N ALA A 156 -7.35 -5.37 2.16
CA ALA A 156 -7.35 -3.93 2.38
C ALA A 156 -7.44 -3.53 3.86
N GLN A 157 -7.72 -4.48 4.76
CA GLN A 157 -7.71 -4.23 6.20
C GLN A 157 -6.27 -4.04 6.68
N ASP A 158 -5.99 -2.87 7.25
CA ASP A 158 -4.68 -2.51 7.79
C ASP A 158 -4.31 -3.37 9.01
N ILE A 159 -5.34 -3.80 9.74
CA ILE A 159 -5.25 -4.71 10.87
C ILE A 159 -5.96 -6.01 10.47
N THR A 160 -5.20 -7.08 10.31
CA THR A 160 -5.75 -8.39 9.87
C THR A 160 -6.54 -9.08 10.98
N ARG A 161 -6.22 -8.79 12.24
CA ARG A 161 -6.87 -9.26 13.47
C ARG A 161 -6.60 -8.24 14.58
N CYS A 162 -7.63 -7.56 15.07
CA CYS A 162 -7.59 -6.92 16.39
C CYS A 162 -8.29 -7.88 17.37
N CYS A 163 -7.55 -8.85 17.88
CA CYS A 163 -8.04 -9.72 18.95
C CYS A 163 -7.82 -9.02 20.29
N SER A 164 -8.55 -7.93 20.54
CA SER A 164 -8.57 -7.29 21.86
C SER A 164 -9.88 -7.65 22.54
N VAL A 165 -9.81 -8.51 23.55
CA VAL A 165 -10.98 -9.04 24.27
C VAL A 165 -10.83 -8.71 25.75
N ASN A 166 -11.91 -8.22 26.37
CA ASN A 166 -11.93 -7.99 27.81
C ASN A 166 -11.88 -9.34 28.53
N GLY A 167 -10.85 -9.51 29.36
CA GLY A 167 -10.72 -10.60 30.30
C GLY A 167 -11.75 -10.51 31.43
N PRO A 168 -11.94 -11.60 32.20
CA PRO A 168 -12.91 -11.66 33.29
C PRO A 168 -12.65 -10.61 34.38
N ASN A 169 -11.41 -10.16 34.55
CA ASN A 169 -11.00 -9.17 35.56
C ASN A 169 -10.94 -7.73 35.01
N GLY A 170 -11.49 -7.47 33.82
CA GLY A 170 -11.46 -6.15 33.17
C GLY A 170 -10.13 -5.77 32.53
N GLU A 171 -9.15 -6.68 32.49
CA GLU A 171 -7.90 -6.52 31.74
C GLU A 171 -8.14 -6.74 30.23
N LEU A 172 -7.49 -5.95 29.38
CA LEU A 172 -7.58 -6.11 27.92
C LEU A 172 -6.55 -7.14 27.45
N LEU A 173 -7.02 -8.28 26.93
CA LEU A 173 -6.18 -9.35 26.41
C LEU A 173 -5.87 -9.10 24.93
N TYR A 174 -4.60 -9.13 24.57
CA TYR A 174 -4.12 -8.90 23.20
C TYR A 174 -3.44 -10.14 22.61
N ASP A 175 -3.02 -11.07 23.46
CA ASP A 175 -2.24 -12.24 23.06
C ASP A 175 -3.17 -13.38 22.65
N ASP A 176 -2.86 -14.02 21.50
CA ASP A 176 -3.76 -14.97 20.84
C ASP A 176 -3.94 -16.26 21.67
N ARG A 177 -3.02 -16.54 22.61
CA ARG A 177 -3.11 -17.63 23.59
C ARG A 177 -4.01 -17.26 24.77
N ALA A 178 -3.78 -16.09 25.37
CA ALA A 178 -4.58 -15.58 26.48
C ALA A 178 -6.06 -15.38 26.11
N VAL A 179 -6.34 -14.95 24.88
CA VAL A 179 -7.72 -14.82 24.36
C VAL A 179 -8.41 -16.19 24.19
N LYS A 180 -7.66 -17.27 23.93
CA LYS A 180 -8.20 -18.63 23.77
C LYS A 180 -8.37 -19.38 25.09
N GLU A 181 -7.61 -18.99 26.12
CA GLU A 181 -7.64 -19.59 27.46
C GLU A 181 -8.66 -18.94 28.40
N ARG A 182 -9.32 -17.86 27.96
CA ARG A 182 -10.50 -17.27 28.61
C ARG A 182 -11.70 -18.21 28.52
#